data_AF-A0A242CVK7-F1
#
_entry.id   AF-A0A242CVK7-F1
#
_cell.length_a   1.000
_cell.length_b   1.000
_cell.length_c   1.000
_cell.angle_alpha   90.00
_cell.angle_beta   90.00
_cell.angle_gamma   90.00
#
_symmetry.space_group_name_H-M   'P 1'
#
loop_
_entity.id
_entity.type
_entity.pdbx_description
1 polymer ?
#
loop_
_entity_poly.entity_id
_entity_poly.type
_entity_poly.pdbx_seq_one_letter_code
_entity_poly.pdbx_strand_id
1 'polypeptide(L)'
;MAIKFYLEINGRRYMLPINPGSISVDVPGRNKSSEVVKLGEINQLASKGLRAVGFGCFFPATAKHSMILNGSTFLPPQDYAALIEKAMDDQKPVRLIVTDTKINMLASIESFNWSIVDSTGDVEYSITLKEYREYAAKFVKTVAKQVSQQPARPVVSQEITIGCTVIANGRLHRDSYGSGPGQTEVNATRKVNFIQRGRSHPYHLTTTGGGWRGWVTAGSVRRIK
;
A
#
# COMPACT_ATOMS: atom_id res chain seq x y z
N MET A 1 -9.88 -26.57 36.52
CA MET A 1 -10.92 -25.60 36.09
C MET A 1 -11.43 -26.09 34.75
N ALA A 2 -12.75 -26.10 34.52
CA ALA A 2 -13.32 -26.61 33.27
C ALA A 2 -13.35 -25.48 32.23
N ILE A 3 -12.89 -25.77 31.01
CA ILE A 3 -13.01 -24.85 29.86
C ILE A 3 -14.49 -24.55 29.64
N LYS A 4 -14.83 -23.30 29.33
CA LYS A 4 -16.19 -22.83 29.05
C LYS A 4 -16.17 -22.00 27.79
N PHE A 5 -17.15 -22.22 26.93
CA PHE A 5 -17.32 -21.51 25.68
C PHE A 5 -18.42 -20.46 25.84
N TYR A 6 -18.10 -19.22 25.48
CA TYR A 6 -19.05 -18.12 25.46
C TYR A 6 -19.12 -17.48 24.08
N LEU A 7 -20.33 -17.16 23.66
CA LEU A 7 -20.62 -16.27 22.54
C LEU A 7 -21.21 -14.98 23.08
N GLU A 8 -20.52 -13.87 22.86
CA GLU A 8 -21.06 -12.53 23.13
C GLU A 8 -21.77 -12.02 21.88
N ILE A 9 -23.07 -11.78 22.00
CA ILE A 9 -23.95 -11.34 20.92
C ILE A 9 -24.69 -10.11 21.40
N ASN A 10 -24.58 -9.00 20.68
CA ASN A 10 -25.21 -7.72 21.04
C ASN A 10 -24.94 -7.29 22.49
N GLY A 11 -23.72 -7.51 22.99
CA GLY A 11 -23.30 -7.14 24.36
C GLY A 11 -23.80 -8.06 25.47
N ARG A 12 -24.53 -9.14 25.15
CA ARG A 12 -24.91 -10.19 26.09
C ARG A 12 -24.05 -11.43 25.88
N ARG A 13 -23.59 -12.05 26.97
CA ARG A 13 -22.80 -13.28 26.93
C ARG A 13 -23.67 -14.50 27.13
N TYR A 14 -23.64 -15.40 26.16
CA TYR A 14 -24.31 -16.69 26.20
C TYR A 14 -23.25 -17.77 26.38
N MET A 15 -23.37 -18.57 27.43
CA MET A 15 -22.53 -19.75 27.61
C MET A 15 -23.13 -20.90 26.81
N LEU A 16 -22.30 -21.63 26.06
CA LEU A 16 -22.77 -22.86 25.42
C LEU A 16 -23.14 -23.89 26.50
N PRO A 17 -24.27 -24.60 26.36
CA PRO A 17 -24.74 -25.51 27.39
C PRO A 17 -23.81 -26.70 27.57
N ILE A 18 -23.21 -27.16 26.47
CA ILE A 18 -22.28 -28.29 26.41
C ILE A 18 -21.03 -27.83 25.67
N ASN A 19 -19.86 -28.25 26.15
CA ASN A 19 -18.61 -27.96 25.47
C ASN A 19 -18.44 -28.87 24.25
N PRO A 20 -18.01 -28.32 23.09
CA PRO A 20 -17.65 -29.14 21.95
C PRO A 20 -16.46 -30.06 22.28
N GLY A 21 -16.44 -31.25 21.69
CA GLY A 21 -15.37 -32.23 21.92
C GLY A 21 -14.01 -31.77 21.38
N SER A 22 -14.00 -30.91 20.36
CA SER A 22 -12.80 -30.29 19.81
C SER A 22 -13.12 -28.91 19.22
N ILE A 23 -12.07 -28.10 19.10
CA ILE A 23 -12.11 -26.80 18.42
C ILE A 23 -10.97 -26.76 17.41
N SER A 24 -11.28 -26.44 16.16
CA SER A 24 -10.29 -26.23 15.10
C SER A 24 -10.05 -24.74 14.93
N VAL A 25 -8.78 -24.32 14.92
CA VAL A 25 -8.37 -22.93 14.71
C VAL A 25 -7.40 -22.89 13.53
N ASP A 26 -7.85 -22.33 12.41
CA ASP A 26 -7.03 -22.09 11.23
C ASP A 26 -6.47 -20.65 11.24
N VAL A 27 -5.19 -20.52 10.92
CA VAL A 27 -4.48 -19.23 10.87
C VAL A 27 -3.77 -19.12 9.52
N PRO A 28 -4.47 -18.72 8.46
CA PRO A 28 -3.91 -18.73 7.12
C PRO A 28 -2.82 -17.66 6.96
N GLY A 29 -1.73 -18.00 6.27
CA GLY A 29 -0.73 -17.04 5.79
C GLY A 29 -1.07 -16.58 4.37
N ARG A 30 -0.89 -15.30 4.04
CA ARG A 30 -1.09 -14.78 2.66
C ARG A 30 0.20 -14.71 1.85
N ASN A 31 1.15 -15.59 2.15
CA ASN A 31 2.44 -15.60 1.49
C ASN A 31 2.28 -15.95 0.01
N LYS A 32 3.16 -15.42 -0.84
CA LYS A 32 3.13 -15.63 -2.30
C LYS A 32 4.47 -16.15 -2.80
N SER A 33 4.48 -17.36 -3.37
CA SER A 33 5.65 -17.87 -4.08
C SER A 33 5.84 -17.18 -5.42
N SER A 34 7.07 -16.90 -5.80
CA SER A 34 7.45 -16.33 -7.09
C SER A 34 8.82 -16.84 -7.50
N GLU A 35 9.07 -17.01 -8.78
CA GLU A 35 10.38 -17.44 -9.28
C GLU A 35 11.23 -16.21 -9.68
N VAL A 36 12.50 -16.21 -9.29
CA VAL A 36 13.46 -15.16 -9.64
C VAL A 36 14.65 -15.77 -10.35
N VAL A 37 15.01 -15.19 -11.49
CA VAL A 37 16.15 -15.63 -12.31
C VAL A 37 17.43 -15.66 -11.46
N LYS A 38 18.12 -16.81 -11.46
CA LYS A 38 19.31 -17.17 -10.63
C LYS A 38 19.05 -17.50 -9.16
N LEU A 39 17.93 -17.08 -8.58
CA LEU A 39 17.60 -17.35 -7.16
C LEU A 39 16.64 -18.53 -6.98
N GLY A 40 15.95 -18.95 -8.04
CA GLY A 40 14.96 -20.03 -7.98
C GLY A 40 13.64 -19.56 -7.37
N GLU A 41 12.91 -20.47 -6.72
CA GLU A 41 11.66 -20.15 -6.03
C GLU A 41 11.93 -19.34 -4.75
N ILE A 42 11.30 -18.17 -4.65
CA ILE A 42 11.30 -17.33 -3.46
C ILE A 42 9.90 -17.22 -2.87
N ASN A 43 9.81 -17.03 -1.55
CA ASN A 43 8.54 -16.84 -0.85
C ASN A 43 8.40 -15.41 -0.33
N GLN A 44 7.44 -14.67 -0.88
CA GLN A 44 7.12 -13.31 -0.44
C GLN A 44 6.20 -13.38 0.78
N LEU A 45 6.74 -13.02 1.95
CA LEU A 45 6.00 -13.02 3.20
C LEU A 45 4.97 -11.88 3.22
N ALA A 46 3.72 -12.23 3.52
CA ALA A 46 2.65 -11.26 3.67
C ALA A 46 2.09 -11.29 5.10
N SER A 47 1.19 -10.35 5.38
CA SER A 47 0.44 -10.37 6.64
C SER A 47 -0.40 -11.64 6.76
N LYS A 48 -0.61 -12.07 8.01
CA LYS A 48 -1.53 -13.17 8.32
C LYS A 48 -2.93 -12.85 7.80
N GLY A 49 -3.59 -13.86 7.25
CA GLY A 49 -5.00 -13.82 6.92
C GLY A 49 -5.88 -13.70 8.17
N LEU A 50 -7.20 -13.78 7.95
CA LEU A 50 -8.19 -13.81 9.02
C LEU A 50 -8.23 -15.22 9.58
N ARG A 51 -8.15 -15.37 10.90
CA ARG A 51 -8.30 -16.68 11.54
C ARG A 51 -9.69 -17.23 11.29
N ALA A 52 -9.81 -18.55 11.12
CA ALA A 52 -11.09 -19.23 11.10
C ALA A 52 -11.15 -20.21 12.27
N VAL A 53 -12.33 -20.33 12.89
CA VAL A 53 -12.57 -21.21 14.03
C VAL A 53 -13.80 -22.04 13.75
N GLY A 54 -13.67 -23.36 13.80
CA GLY A 54 -14.77 -24.29 13.60
C GLY A 54 -14.94 -25.22 14.80
N PHE A 55 -16.18 -25.41 15.24
CA PHE A 55 -16.52 -26.42 16.23
C PHE A 55 -17.99 -26.85 16.07
N GLY A 56 -18.32 -28.02 16.60
CA GLY A 56 -19.67 -28.56 16.60
C GLY A 56 -19.97 -29.32 17.89
N CYS A 57 -21.24 -29.33 18.26
CA CYS A 57 -21.76 -30.01 19.45
C CYS A 57 -23.28 -30.20 19.30
N PHE A 58 -24.01 -30.28 20.41
CA PHE A 58 -25.46 -30.35 20.42
C PHE A 58 -26.06 -29.46 21.52
N PHE A 59 -27.29 -29.01 21.29
CA PHE A 59 -28.11 -28.34 22.27
C PHE A 59 -29.06 -29.36 22.92
N PRO A 60 -29.03 -29.52 24.26
CA PRO A 60 -29.81 -30.54 24.94
C PRO A 60 -31.28 -30.16 25.07
N ALA A 61 -32.18 -31.12 24.83
CA ALA A 61 -33.63 -30.97 24.93
C ALA A 61 -34.11 -30.70 26.35
N THR A 62 -33.39 -31.21 27.36
CA THR A 62 -33.81 -31.17 28.77
C THR A 62 -32.76 -30.50 29.66
N ALA A 63 -33.21 -29.61 30.55
CA ALA A 63 -32.35 -28.90 31.50
C ALA A 63 -31.61 -29.79 32.52
N LYS A 64 -32.03 -31.05 32.67
CA LYS A 64 -31.42 -32.06 33.56
C LYS A 64 -30.35 -32.92 32.88
N HIS A 65 -29.99 -32.60 31.65
CA HIS A 65 -29.00 -33.37 30.92
C HIS A 65 -27.63 -33.30 31.61
N SER A 66 -27.00 -34.45 31.86
CA SER A 66 -25.81 -34.57 32.72
C SER A 66 -24.57 -33.85 32.21
N MET A 67 -24.49 -33.61 30.90
CA MET A 67 -23.39 -32.89 30.25
C MET A 67 -23.55 -31.37 30.27
N ILE A 68 -24.68 -30.84 30.78
CA ILE A 68 -24.89 -29.40 30.89
C ILE A 68 -23.92 -28.80 31.91
N LEU A 69 -23.23 -27.74 31.51
CA LEU A 69 -22.27 -27.04 32.34
C LEU A 69 -22.96 -26.19 33.40
N ASN A 70 -22.43 -26.26 34.64
CA ASN A 70 -22.88 -25.42 35.74
C ASN A 70 -22.70 -23.93 35.44
N GLY A 71 -23.80 -23.18 35.57
CA GLY A 71 -23.88 -21.75 35.27
C GLY A 71 -24.38 -21.42 33.86
N SER A 72 -24.76 -22.41 33.05
CA SER A 72 -25.45 -22.14 31.77
C SER A 72 -26.90 -21.80 32.04
N THR A 73 -27.39 -20.78 31.34
CA THR A 73 -28.83 -20.54 31.28
C THR A 73 -29.41 -21.57 30.34
N PHE A 74 -30.33 -22.40 30.83
CA PHE A 74 -31.01 -23.34 29.95
C PHE A 74 -31.90 -22.57 28.97
N LEU A 75 -31.74 -22.87 27.69
CA LEU A 75 -32.62 -22.43 26.62
C LEU A 75 -33.04 -23.70 25.86
N PRO A 76 -34.29 -23.78 25.38
CA PRO A 76 -34.69 -24.80 24.43
C PRO A 76 -33.73 -24.87 23.23
N PRO A 77 -33.48 -26.07 22.66
CA PRO A 77 -32.60 -26.22 21.50
C PRO A 77 -32.95 -25.30 20.32
N GLN A 78 -34.25 -25.12 20.06
CA GLN A 78 -34.76 -24.25 19.00
C GLN A 78 -34.46 -22.77 19.28
N ASP A 79 -34.50 -22.35 20.55
CA ASP A 79 -34.19 -20.97 20.93
C ASP A 79 -32.69 -20.68 20.79
N TYR A 80 -31.82 -21.68 21.04
CA TYR A 80 -30.39 -21.56 20.75
C TYR A 80 -30.12 -21.38 19.25
N ALA A 81 -30.76 -22.19 18.41
CA ALA A 81 -30.63 -22.07 16.96
C ALA A 81 -31.12 -20.71 16.47
N ALA A 82 -32.32 -20.31 16.88
CA ALA A 82 -32.91 -19.01 16.52
C ALA A 82 -32.07 -17.82 17.01
N LEU A 83 -31.43 -17.94 18.18
CA LEU A 83 -30.53 -16.90 18.71
C LEU A 83 -29.29 -16.72 17.85
N ILE A 84 -28.71 -17.81 17.34
CA ILE A 84 -27.53 -17.76 16.46
C ILE A 84 -27.92 -17.26 15.08
N GLU A 85 -29.03 -17.75 14.52
CA GLU A 85 -29.58 -17.25 13.24
C GLU A 85 -29.87 -15.75 13.30
N LYS A 86 -30.53 -15.30 14.37
CA LYS A 86 -30.76 -13.87 14.58
C LYS A 86 -29.47 -13.06 14.69
N ALA A 87 -28.43 -13.62 15.29
CA ALA A 87 -27.12 -12.97 15.36
C ALA A 87 -26.48 -12.82 13.97
N MET A 88 -26.72 -13.78 13.06
CA MET A 88 -26.32 -13.68 11.66
C MET A 88 -27.13 -12.61 10.93
N ASP A 89 -28.45 -12.57 11.14
CA ASP A 89 -29.36 -11.60 10.52
C ASP A 89 -29.09 -10.15 10.95
N ASP A 90 -28.64 -9.94 12.19
CA ASP A 90 -28.30 -8.62 12.73
C ASP A 90 -27.06 -8.00 12.05
N GLN A 91 -26.31 -8.76 11.24
CA GLN A 91 -25.12 -8.33 10.51
C GLN A 91 -24.05 -7.68 11.40
N LYS A 92 -23.96 -8.12 12.66
CA LYS A 92 -23.01 -7.61 13.65
C LYS A 92 -21.96 -8.66 14.00
N PRO A 93 -20.73 -8.24 14.31
CA PRO A 93 -19.73 -9.18 14.78
C PRO A 93 -20.10 -9.73 16.17
N VAL A 94 -19.81 -11.01 16.37
CA VAL A 94 -19.95 -11.71 17.65
C VAL A 94 -18.57 -11.93 18.28
N ARG A 95 -18.49 -12.12 19.59
CA ARG A 95 -17.22 -12.41 20.26
C ARG A 95 -17.19 -13.85 20.75
N LEU A 96 -16.20 -14.62 20.32
CA LEU A 96 -15.92 -15.94 20.87
C LEU A 96 -14.91 -15.81 22.02
N ILE A 97 -15.26 -16.37 23.17
CA ILE A 97 -14.40 -16.44 24.35
C ILE A 97 -14.36 -17.89 24.85
N VAL A 98 -13.16 -18.47 24.91
CA VAL A 98 -12.94 -19.80 25.46
C VAL A 98 -12.07 -19.67 26.71
N THR A 99 -12.63 -19.96 27.89
CA THR A 99 -11.90 -19.79 29.16
C THR A 99 -10.70 -20.74 29.25
N ASP A 100 -9.71 -20.35 30.07
CA ASP A 100 -8.45 -21.09 30.25
C ASP A 100 -7.64 -21.29 28.96
N THR A 101 -7.98 -20.55 27.89
CA THR A 101 -7.23 -20.51 26.63
C THR A 101 -6.97 -19.06 26.19
N LYS A 102 -6.15 -18.88 25.16
CA LYS A 102 -5.90 -17.56 24.54
C LYS A 102 -6.91 -17.21 23.43
N ILE A 103 -8.01 -17.94 23.33
CA ILE A 103 -9.03 -17.73 22.29
C ILE A 103 -10.04 -16.72 22.79
N ASN A 104 -9.82 -15.47 22.38
CA ASN A 104 -10.73 -14.36 22.62
C ASN A 104 -10.69 -13.46 21.38
N MET A 105 -11.66 -13.63 20.48
CA MET A 105 -11.65 -12.94 19.19
C MET A 105 -13.04 -12.43 18.79
N LEU A 106 -13.04 -11.29 18.11
CA LEU A 106 -14.21 -10.75 17.40
C LEU A 106 -14.33 -11.49 16.06
N ALA A 107 -15.53 -11.93 15.71
CA ALA A 107 -15.76 -12.82 14.58
C ALA A 107 -17.08 -12.57 13.87
N SER A 108 -17.14 -12.89 12.58
CA SER A 108 -18.39 -13.14 11.84
C SER A 108 -18.74 -14.63 11.91
N ILE A 109 -20.02 -14.94 11.88
CA ILE A 109 -20.52 -16.31 11.69
C ILE A 109 -20.61 -16.54 10.17
N GLU A 110 -19.74 -17.39 9.63
CA GLU A 110 -19.71 -17.68 8.19
C GLU A 110 -20.67 -18.82 7.82
N SER A 111 -20.83 -19.79 8.72
CA SER A 111 -21.78 -20.88 8.55
C SER A 111 -22.28 -21.36 9.91
N PHE A 112 -23.58 -21.63 9.96
CA PHE A 112 -24.23 -22.28 11.08
C PHE A 112 -25.18 -23.32 10.50
N ASN A 113 -24.88 -24.59 10.74
CA ASN A 113 -25.70 -25.72 10.31
C ASN A 113 -26.20 -26.41 11.57
N TRP A 114 -27.49 -26.69 11.63
CA TRP A 114 -28.07 -27.45 12.72
C TRP A 114 -29.07 -28.47 12.17
N SER A 115 -29.18 -29.60 12.85
CA SER A 115 -30.06 -30.69 12.48
C SER A 115 -30.61 -31.38 13.72
N ILE A 116 -31.86 -31.80 13.66
CA ILE A 116 -32.47 -32.62 14.70
C ILE A 116 -32.07 -34.07 14.40
N VAL A 117 -31.25 -34.64 15.28
CA VAL A 117 -30.79 -36.03 15.16
C VAL A 117 -31.37 -36.81 16.32
N ASP A 118 -31.92 -37.97 15.99
CA ASP A 118 -32.60 -38.86 16.94
C ASP A 118 -33.92 -38.28 17.50
N SER A 119 -34.82 -39.16 17.94
CA SER A 119 -36.13 -38.76 18.49
C SER A 119 -36.04 -38.18 19.91
N THR A 120 -34.82 -37.92 20.39
CA THR A 120 -34.47 -37.37 21.70
C THR A 120 -34.83 -35.89 21.84
N GLY A 121 -34.94 -35.19 20.71
CA GLY A 121 -35.23 -33.75 20.65
C GLY A 121 -33.99 -32.86 20.83
N ASP A 122 -32.80 -33.45 20.87
CA ASP A 122 -31.53 -32.74 20.86
C ASP A 122 -31.26 -32.19 19.46
N VAL A 123 -30.58 -31.04 19.39
CA VAL A 123 -30.22 -30.41 18.12
C VAL A 123 -28.70 -30.42 17.98
N GLU A 124 -28.19 -31.20 17.03
CA GLU A 124 -26.79 -31.13 16.65
C GLU A 124 -26.51 -29.86 15.85
N TYR A 125 -25.36 -29.25 16.08
CA TYR A 125 -24.95 -28.05 15.35
C TYR A 125 -23.45 -28.05 15.02
N SER A 126 -23.12 -27.35 13.95
CA SER A 126 -21.77 -27.03 13.51
C SER A 126 -21.70 -25.57 13.13
N ILE A 127 -20.75 -24.85 13.72
CA ILE A 127 -20.56 -23.41 13.50
C ILE A 127 -19.14 -23.13 13.03
N THR A 128 -19.03 -22.28 12.01
CA THR A 128 -17.77 -21.74 11.53
C THR A 128 -17.75 -20.22 11.71
N LEU A 129 -16.76 -19.76 12.45
CA LEU A 129 -16.51 -18.36 12.76
C LEU A 129 -15.26 -17.90 12.03
N LYS A 130 -15.23 -16.63 11.62
CA LYS A 130 -14.06 -16.02 10.97
C LYS A 130 -13.73 -14.70 11.64
N GLU A 131 -12.45 -14.46 11.87
CA GLU A 131 -11.95 -13.25 12.53
C GLU A 131 -12.47 -12.02 11.81
N TYR A 132 -13.17 -11.18 12.55
CA TYR A 132 -13.65 -9.89 12.09
C TYR A 132 -12.67 -8.82 12.54
N ARG A 133 -12.12 -8.08 11.56
CA ARG A 133 -11.30 -6.88 11.81
C ARG A 133 -12.13 -5.67 11.47
N GLU A 134 -12.34 -4.80 12.45
CA GLU A 134 -12.99 -3.52 12.22
C GLU A 134 -12.24 -2.72 11.16
N TYR A 135 -12.99 -2.17 10.22
CA TYR A 135 -12.48 -1.32 9.17
C TYR A 135 -13.23 0.01 9.18
N ALA A 136 -12.49 1.09 9.05
CA ALA A 136 -13.03 2.43 8.95
C ALA A 136 -12.16 3.25 7.99
N ALA A 137 -12.78 4.17 7.25
CA ALA A 137 -12.05 5.08 6.39
C ALA A 137 -11.16 6.00 7.26
N LYS A 138 -9.85 5.89 7.07
CA LYS A 138 -8.90 6.85 7.64
C LYS A 138 -8.77 8.02 6.67
N PHE A 139 -9.47 9.11 6.97
CA PHE A 139 -9.32 10.35 6.21
C PHE A 139 -7.96 10.99 6.57
N VAL A 140 -6.99 10.82 5.69
CA VAL A 140 -5.70 11.50 5.83
C VAL A 140 -5.88 12.94 5.37
N LYS A 141 -5.79 13.89 6.30
CA LYS A 141 -5.62 15.31 5.93
C LYS A 141 -4.23 15.44 5.31
N THR A 142 -4.16 15.48 3.99
CA THR A 142 -2.94 15.86 3.28
C THR A 142 -2.68 17.33 3.56
N VAL A 143 -1.91 17.61 4.61
CA VAL A 143 -1.27 18.91 4.72
C VAL A 143 -0.30 18.94 3.55
N ALA A 144 -0.61 19.77 2.54
CA ALA A 144 0.33 20.06 1.49
C ALA A 144 1.58 20.59 2.18
N LYS A 145 2.61 19.73 2.32
CA LYS A 145 3.94 20.21 2.62
C LYS A 145 4.23 21.21 1.51
N GLN A 146 4.33 22.49 1.86
CA GLN A 146 4.95 23.45 0.98
C GLN A 146 6.35 22.92 0.73
N VAL A 147 6.52 22.22 -0.39
CA VAL A 147 7.84 21.93 -0.93
C VAL A 147 8.35 23.32 -1.25
N SER A 148 9.19 23.88 -0.37
CA SER A 148 9.97 25.06 -0.69
C SER A 148 10.65 24.72 -2.00
N GLN A 149 10.31 25.43 -3.08
CA GLN A 149 11.05 25.30 -4.31
C GLN A 149 12.50 25.56 -3.93
N GLN A 150 13.32 24.51 -3.96
CA GLN A 150 14.75 24.66 -3.72
C GLN A 150 15.19 25.70 -4.75
N PRO A 151 15.76 26.83 -4.33
CA PRO A 151 16.12 27.91 -5.25
C PRO A 151 16.91 27.27 -6.38
N ALA A 152 16.45 27.49 -7.62
CA ALA A 152 17.10 26.92 -8.78
C ALA A 152 18.60 27.20 -8.66
N ARG A 153 19.41 26.14 -8.69
CA ARG A 153 20.86 26.26 -8.54
C ARG A 153 21.32 27.37 -9.48
N PRO A 154 22.03 28.41 -8.99
CA PRO A 154 22.43 29.53 -9.84
C PRO A 154 23.12 28.95 -11.07
N VAL A 155 22.59 29.29 -12.25
CA VAL A 155 23.19 28.87 -13.52
C VAL A 155 24.54 29.57 -13.56
N VAL A 156 25.60 28.84 -13.20
CA VAL A 156 26.96 29.34 -13.32
C VAL A 156 27.20 29.55 -14.82
N SER A 157 27.18 30.82 -15.26
CA SER A 157 27.56 31.20 -16.61
C SER A 157 29.04 30.89 -16.78
N GLN A 158 29.35 29.73 -17.36
CA GLN A 158 30.72 29.36 -17.65
C GLN A 158 31.35 30.38 -18.61
N GLU A 159 32.53 30.90 -18.28
CA GLU A 159 33.24 31.82 -19.15
C GLU A 159 33.49 31.20 -20.53
N ILE A 160 33.40 32.01 -21.59
CA ILE A 160 33.74 31.58 -22.94
C ILE A 160 35.27 31.54 -23.06
N THR A 161 35.82 30.36 -23.31
CA THR A 161 37.25 30.16 -23.60
C THR A 161 37.45 29.65 -25.03
N ILE A 162 38.67 29.78 -25.54
CA ILE A 162 39.06 29.29 -26.87
C ILE A 162 38.79 27.78 -26.93
N GLY A 163 38.21 27.32 -28.03
CA GLY A 163 37.86 25.92 -28.28
C GLY A 163 36.47 25.52 -27.81
N CYS A 164 35.76 26.35 -27.02
CA CYS A 164 34.42 26.03 -26.55
C CYS A 164 33.38 26.09 -27.68
N THR A 165 32.36 25.24 -27.56
CA THR A 165 31.16 25.28 -28.39
C THR A 165 30.19 26.33 -27.85
N VAL A 166 29.71 27.20 -28.73
CA VAL A 166 28.78 28.28 -28.41
C VAL A 166 27.61 28.27 -29.37
N ILE A 167 26.45 28.75 -28.90
CA ILE A 167 25.34 29.16 -29.77
C ILE A 167 25.60 30.60 -30.17
N ALA A 168 25.66 30.85 -31.48
CA ALA A 168 25.76 32.17 -32.07
C ALA A 168 24.38 32.69 -32.50
N ASN A 169 24.05 33.90 -32.02
CA ASN A 169 22.82 34.64 -32.29
C ASN A 169 23.19 36.09 -32.60
N GLY A 170 23.57 36.37 -33.86
CA GLY A 170 23.97 37.71 -34.27
C GLY A 170 24.66 37.77 -35.62
N ARG A 171 25.01 39.01 -36.02
CA ARG A 171 25.71 39.28 -37.26
C ARG A 171 27.22 39.04 -37.11
N LEU A 172 27.78 38.26 -38.03
CA LEU A 172 29.22 38.03 -38.12
C LEU A 172 29.91 39.24 -38.76
N HIS A 173 31.15 39.52 -38.37
CA HIS A 173 31.97 40.59 -38.92
C HIS A 173 33.33 40.06 -39.36
N ARG A 174 33.96 40.75 -40.33
CA ARG A 174 35.27 40.33 -40.83
C ARG A 174 36.37 40.48 -39.78
N ASP A 175 36.27 41.49 -38.93
CA ASP A 175 37.27 41.79 -37.89
C ASP A 175 36.64 42.01 -36.51
N SER A 176 37.49 42.08 -35.49
CA SER A 176 37.08 42.30 -34.10
C SER A 176 36.58 43.72 -33.80
N TYR A 177 36.71 44.65 -34.76
CA TYR A 177 36.24 46.03 -34.64
C TYR A 177 34.79 46.20 -35.13
N GLY A 178 34.24 45.20 -35.81
CA GLY A 178 32.90 45.24 -36.38
C GLY A 178 32.86 45.75 -37.81
N SER A 179 33.99 45.79 -38.52
CA SER A 179 34.04 46.17 -39.93
C SER A 179 33.71 44.98 -40.84
N GLY A 180 33.17 45.26 -42.03
CA GLY A 180 32.85 44.24 -43.03
C GLY A 180 31.72 43.32 -42.54
N PRO A 181 30.47 43.83 -42.48
CA PRO A 181 29.38 43.12 -41.84
C PRO A 181 28.90 41.98 -42.74
N GLY A 182 29.03 40.76 -42.23
CA GLY A 182 28.77 39.51 -42.93
C GLY A 182 27.37 38.94 -42.66
N GLN A 183 27.28 37.61 -42.73
CA GLN A 183 26.06 36.84 -42.54
C GLN A 183 25.56 36.90 -41.10
N THR A 184 24.24 36.88 -40.91
CA THR A 184 23.60 36.76 -39.60
C THR A 184 23.33 35.29 -39.29
N GLU A 185 23.69 34.86 -38.10
CA GLU A 185 23.43 33.51 -37.62
C GLU A 185 22.43 33.52 -36.47
N VAL A 186 21.50 32.58 -36.48
CA VAL A 186 20.47 32.40 -35.45
C VAL A 186 20.51 30.95 -34.99
N ASN A 187 20.64 30.75 -33.68
CA ASN A 187 20.79 29.47 -32.99
C ASN A 187 21.82 28.54 -33.62
N ALA A 188 22.90 29.12 -34.16
CA ALA A 188 23.91 28.34 -34.87
C ALA A 188 24.99 27.84 -33.90
N THR A 189 25.23 26.53 -33.90
CA THR A 189 26.32 25.93 -33.13
C THR A 189 27.66 26.22 -33.79
N ARG A 190 28.57 26.88 -33.07
CA ARG A 190 29.89 27.30 -33.54
C ARG A 190 30.98 27.02 -32.52
N LYS A 191 32.22 27.01 -32.96
CA LYS A 191 33.39 26.89 -32.09
C LYS A 191 34.11 28.23 -32.00
N VAL A 192 34.54 28.61 -30.80
CA VAL A 192 35.34 29.83 -30.61
C VAL A 192 36.80 29.54 -30.94
N ASN A 193 37.37 30.30 -31.87
CA ASN A 193 38.77 30.12 -32.29
C ASN A 193 39.70 31.18 -31.69
N PHE A 194 39.28 32.45 -31.71
CA PHE A 194 40.04 33.55 -31.12
C PHE A 194 39.15 34.38 -30.19
N ILE A 195 39.77 34.95 -29.17
CA ILE A 195 39.13 35.87 -28.23
C ILE A 195 39.98 37.12 -28.12
N GLN A 196 39.40 38.27 -28.43
CA GLN A 196 40.04 39.58 -28.27
C GLN A 196 39.23 40.43 -27.28
N ARG A 197 39.56 40.29 -25.99
CA ARG A 197 38.87 41.00 -24.91
C ARG A 197 39.05 42.52 -25.05
N GLY A 198 38.00 43.30 -24.77
CA GLY A 198 38.02 44.77 -24.88
C GLY A 198 37.70 45.34 -26.27
N ARG A 199 37.39 44.50 -27.26
CA ARG A 199 36.92 44.92 -28.59
C ARG A 199 35.39 44.86 -28.68
N SER A 200 34.83 45.56 -29.67
CA SER A 200 33.37 45.57 -29.92
C SER A 200 32.84 44.18 -30.29
N HIS A 201 33.64 43.39 -31.03
CA HIS A 201 33.32 42.02 -31.44
C HIS A 201 34.43 41.07 -30.95
N PRO A 202 34.42 40.66 -29.67
CA PRO A 202 35.55 39.99 -29.05
C PRO A 202 35.68 38.50 -29.42
N TYR A 203 34.68 37.85 -30.00
CA TYR A 203 34.71 36.39 -30.23
C TYR A 203 34.75 36.05 -31.72
N HIS A 204 35.79 35.35 -32.17
CA HIS A 204 35.84 34.80 -33.53
C HIS A 204 35.29 33.38 -33.56
N LEU A 205 34.33 33.14 -34.45
CA LEU A 205 33.65 31.88 -34.62
C LEU A 205 34.13 31.11 -35.84
N THR A 206 34.13 29.79 -35.72
CA THR A 206 34.31 28.83 -36.80
C THR A 206 33.16 27.83 -36.83
N THR A 207 32.97 27.17 -37.97
CA THR A 207 32.14 25.96 -38.03
C THR A 207 32.76 24.87 -37.16
N THR A 208 31.95 23.88 -36.76
CA THR A 208 32.45 22.73 -35.99
C THR A 208 33.57 21.96 -36.70
N GLY A 209 33.61 22.02 -38.04
CA GLY A 209 34.68 21.47 -38.88
C GLY A 209 35.86 22.42 -39.16
N GLY A 210 35.94 23.59 -38.50
CA GLY A 210 37.10 24.49 -38.61
C GLY A 210 37.03 25.57 -39.70
N GLY A 211 35.92 25.66 -40.44
CA GLY A 211 35.71 26.71 -41.44
C GLY A 211 35.53 28.09 -40.79
N TRP A 212 36.19 29.11 -41.33
CA TRP A 212 36.14 30.47 -40.77
C TRP A 212 34.76 31.10 -40.99
N ARG A 213 34.24 31.82 -39.99
CA ARG A 213 32.95 32.51 -40.08
C ARG A 213 33.09 34.01 -39.87
N GLY A 214 33.55 34.42 -38.70
CA GLY A 214 33.75 35.84 -38.39
C GLY A 214 33.60 36.15 -36.92
N TRP A 215 33.71 37.44 -36.60
CA TRP A 215 33.67 37.99 -35.26
C TRP A 215 32.26 38.41 -34.85
N VAL A 216 31.92 38.20 -33.58
CA VAL A 216 30.61 38.54 -33.01
C VAL A 216 30.75 39.28 -31.69
N THR A 217 29.71 40.03 -31.34
CA THR A 217 29.59 40.74 -30.07
C THR A 217 29.50 39.74 -28.91
N ALA A 218 29.85 40.19 -27.70
CA ALA A 218 29.80 39.35 -26.51
C ALA A 218 28.39 38.87 -26.15
N GLY A 219 27.36 39.69 -26.41
CA GLY A 219 25.97 39.34 -26.15
C GLY A 219 25.38 38.35 -27.16
N SER A 220 26.03 38.16 -28.31
CA SER A 220 25.57 37.26 -29.37
C SER A 220 26.06 35.83 -29.23
N VAL A 221 26.78 35.48 -28.16
CA VAL A 221 27.29 34.13 -27.94
C VAL A 221 26.91 33.59 -26.57
N ARG A 222 26.48 32.32 -26.55
CA ARG A 222 26.21 31.59 -25.31
C ARG A 222 26.94 30.27 -25.33
N ARG A 223 27.80 30.02 -24.34
CA ARG A 223 28.49 28.74 -24.17
C ARG A 223 27.48 27.61 -23.94
N ILE A 224 27.65 26.53 -24.69
CA ILE A 224 26.97 25.25 -24.44
C ILE A 224 27.94 24.39 -23.64
N LYS A 225 27.39 23.56 -22.73
CA LYS A 225 28.17 22.54 -22.04
C LYS A 225 28.68 21.48 -23.00
#